data_AF-A0A699UMY2-F1
#
_entry.id   AF-A0A699UMY2-F1
#
_cell.length_a   1.000
_cell.length_b   1.000
_cell.length_c   1.000
_cell.angle_alpha   90.00
_cell.angle_beta   90.00
_cell.angle_gamma   90.00
#
_symmetry.space_group_name_H-M   'P 1'
#
loop_
_entity.id
_entity.type
_entity.pdbx_description
1 polymer ?
#
loop_
_entity_poly.entity_id
_entity_poly.type
_entity_poly.pdbx_seq_one_letter_code
_entity_poly.pdbx_strand_id
1 'polypeptide(L)'
;MTTTNFSTDTFSGHTSGLYRTAARILNEAGIQINGSAPSDIRFNGPGVIERAFAQGNLGLGEAYMDGQWDSEHLDEFFHRLLKTGMTDDVKPVRLVLYALMAKFMNRQNIKRSKTVGEVHYDLGNEFYST
;
A
#
# COMPACT_ATOMS: atom_id res chain seq x y z
N MET A 1 13.48 -6.43 28.15
CA MET A 1 12.94 -5.32 27.34
C MET A 1 14.03 -4.94 26.35
N THR A 2 13.99 -5.55 25.16
CA THR A 2 15.06 -5.41 24.16
C THR A 2 14.59 -4.40 23.13
N THR A 3 15.04 -3.16 23.28
CA THR A 3 14.85 -2.10 22.30
C THR A 3 15.75 -2.44 21.12
N THR A 4 15.20 -3.06 20.09
CA THR A 4 15.91 -3.32 18.83
C THR A 4 16.10 -1.97 18.14
N ASN A 5 17.28 -1.38 18.28
CA ASN A 5 17.75 -0.27 17.46
C ASN A 5 17.78 -0.74 16.00
N PHE A 6 16.68 -0.51 15.28
CA PHE A 6 16.64 -0.58 13.83
C PHE A 6 17.42 0.60 13.28
N SER A 7 18.75 0.44 13.23
CA SER A 7 19.66 1.38 12.60
C SER A 7 19.24 1.58 11.14
N THR A 8 18.94 2.83 10.82
CA THR A 8 18.64 3.40 9.50
C THR A 8 19.63 2.99 8.39
N ASP A 9 20.81 2.46 8.75
CA ASP A 9 21.85 1.97 7.84
C ASP A 9 21.55 0.66 7.12
N THR A 10 20.53 -0.11 7.54
CA THR A 10 20.18 -1.39 6.88
C THR A 10 19.17 -1.22 5.73
N PHE A 11 18.64 0.00 5.54
CA PHE A 11 17.82 0.37 4.39
C PHE A 11 18.76 0.74 3.23
N SER A 12 19.46 -0.27 2.73
CA SER A 12 20.44 -0.21 1.65
C SER A 12 19.85 0.42 0.40
N GLY A 13 20.07 1.73 0.26
CA GLY A 13 19.59 2.52 -0.87
C GLY A 13 19.70 4.04 -0.74
N HIS A 14 20.28 4.58 0.36
CA HIS A 14 20.49 6.02 0.55
C HIS A 14 21.33 6.68 -0.59
N THR A 15 21.94 5.89 -1.46
CA THR A 15 22.77 6.32 -2.61
C THR A 15 22.11 6.16 -3.99
N SER A 16 20.82 5.80 -4.07
CA SER A 16 20.14 5.51 -5.35
C SER A 16 19.30 6.69 -5.87
N GLY A 17 19.28 6.91 -7.19
CA GLY A 17 18.45 7.95 -7.81
C GLY A 17 16.95 7.80 -7.53
N LEU A 18 16.49 6.56 -7.30
CA LEU A 18 15.09 6.25 -6.97
C LEU A 18 14.68 6.82 -5.61
N TYR A 19 15.53 6.68 -4.58
CA TYR A 19 15.23 7.25 -3.26
C TYR A 19 15.05 8.77 -3.32
N ARG A 20 15.95 9.48 -4.03
CA ARG A 20 15.85 10.94 -4.19
C ARG A 20 14.59 11.35 -4.95
N THR A 21 14.20 10.60 -5.97
CA THR A 21 12.96 10.87 -6.72
C THR A 21 11.73 10.60 -5.84
N ALA A 22 11.72 9.49 -5.09
CA ALA A 22 10.66 9.16 -4.15
C ALA A 22 10.50 10.27 -3.09
N ALA A 23 11.61 10.65 -2.45
CA ALA A 23 11.62 11.70 -1.44
C ALA A 23 11.12 13.05 -2.00
N ARG A 24 11.43 13.38 -3.25
CA ARG A 24 10.94 14.59 -3.91
C ARG A 24 9.42 14.57 -4.09
N ILE A 25 8.89 13.49 -4.68
CA ILE A 25 7.44 13.31 -4.91
C ILE A 25 6.67 13.36 -3.59
N LEU A 26 7.18 12.66 -2.56
CA LEU A 26 6.56 12.65 -1.23
C LEU A 26 6.63 14.02 -0.57
N ASN A 27 7.76 14.73 -0.66
CA ASN A 27 7.88 16.09 -0.13
C ASN A 27 6.94 17.08 -0.83
N GLU A 28 6.72 16.95 -2.14
CA GLU A 28 5.70 17.75 -2.86
C GLU A 28 4.30 17.49 -2.31
N ALA A 29 4.04 16.28 -1.81
CA ALA A 29 2.80 15.91 -1.13
C ALA A 29 2.75 16.32 0.35
N GLY A 30 3.81 16.95 0.86
CA GLY A 30 3.93 17.28 2.28
C GLY A 30 3.99 16.02 3.15
N ILE A 31 4.61 14.96 2.64
CA ILE A 31 4.85 13.68 3.32
C ILE A 31 6.36 13.49 3.43
N GLN A 32 6.85 13.23 4.64
CA GLN A 32 8.25 12.95 4.89
C GLN A 32 8.50 11.45 5.05
N ILE A 33 9.67 11.01 4.61
CA ILE A 33 10.16 9.64 4.86
C ILE A 33 10.70 9.58 6.29
N ASN A 34 10.20 8.62 7.07
CA ASN A 34 10.50 8.45 8.50
C ASN A 34 10.27 9.72 9.32
N GLY A 35 9.27 10.52 8.93
CA GLY A 35 8.92 11.75 9.64
C GLY A 35 8.03 11.50 10.87
N SER A 36 7.72 12.59 11.56
CA SER A 36 6.94 12.59 12.80
C SER A 36 5.46 12.89 12.60
N ALA A 37 5.05 13.34 11.41
CA ALA A 37 3.64 13.59 11.15
C ALA A 37 2.88 12.26 11.04
N PRO A 38 1.60 12.21 11.42
CA PRO A 38 0.83 10.96 11.41
C PRO A 38 0.63 10.39 9.98
N SER A 39 0.69 11.24 8.97
CA SER A 39 0.61 10.85 7.54
C SER A 39 1.98 10.57 6.90
N ASP A 40 3.07 10.63 7.67
CA ASP A 40 4.40 10.29 7.17
C ASP A 40 4.56 8.78 6.97
N ILE A 41 5.41 8.40 6.01
CA ILE A 41 5.71 7.01 5.69
C ILE A 41 6.90 6.54 6.52
N ARG A 42 6.77 5.41 7.20
CA ARG A 42 7.86 4.77 7.95
C ARG A 42 8.26 3.47 7.29
N PHE A 43 9.53 3.33 6.95
CA PHE A 43 10.05 2.09 6.37
C PHE A 43 10.45 1.13 7.48
N ASN A 44 9.94 -0.09 7.41
CA ASN A 44 10.22 -1.20 8.33
C ASN A 44 11.03 -2.32 7.66
N GLY A 45 11.06 -2.36 6.32
CA GLY A 45 11.83 -3.32 5.53
C GLY A 45 12.39 -2.73 4.22
N PRO A 46 13.30 -3.44 3.56
CA PRO A 46 13.94 -2.99 2.32
C PRO A 46 13.05 -3.16 1.09
N GLY A 47 13.37 -2.47 0.00
CA GLY A 47 12.77 -2.71 -1.32
C GLY A 47 11.44 -2.00 -1.58
N VAL A 48 10.94 -1.20 -0.64
CA VAL A 48 9.62 -0.55 -0.76
C VAL A 48 9.58 0.42 -1.94
N ILE A 49 10.62 1.24 -2.10
CA ILE A 49 10.70 2.24 -3.15
C ILE A 49 10.87 1.55 -4.51
N GLU A 50 11.71 0.54 -4.60
CA GLU A 50 11.93 -0.24 -5.82
C GLU A 50 10.63 -0.90 -6.28
N ARG A 51 9.86 -1.52 -5.37
CA ARG A 51 8.54 -2.10 -5.66
C ARG A 51 7.54 -1.03 -6.08
N ALA A 52 7.53 0.13 -5.41
CA ALA A 52 6.65 1.24 -5.76
C ALA A 52 6.95 1.81 -7.15
N PHE A 53 8.23 1.95 -7.55
CA PHE A 53 8.59 2.39 -8.90
C PHE A 53 8.32 1.32 -9.97
N ALA A 54 8.51 0.04 -9.66
CA ALA A 54 8.30 -1.05 -10.62
C ALA A 54 6.82 -1.37 -10.88
N GLN A 55 5.96 -1.23 -9.86
CA GLN A 55 4.56 -1.67 -9.91
C GLN A 55 3.55 -0.56 -9.56
N GLY A 56 4.02 0.67 -9.34
CA GLY A 56 3.20 1.80 -8.93
C GLY A 56 2.52 1.59 -7.58
N ASN A 57 1.28 2.05 -7.47
CA ASN A 57 0.45 1.94 -6.25
C ASN A 57 0.23 0.49 -5.80
N LEU A 58 0.28 -0.49 -6.72
CA LEU A 58 0.16 -1.91 -6.37
C LEU A 58 1.36 -2.37 -5.55
N GLY A 59 2.59 -2.07 -6.00
CA GLY A 59 3.80 -2.47 -5.31
C GLY A 59 3.94 -1.80 -3.95
N LEU A 60 3.52 -0.53 -3.87
CA LEU A 60 3.45 0.20 -2.60
C LEU A 60 2.44 -0.45 -1.64
N GLY A 61 1.25 -0.82 -2.13
CA GLY A 61 0.23 -1.50 -1.33
C GLY A 61 0.64 -2.91 -0.89
N GLU A 62 1.30 -3.69 -1.75
CA GLU A 62 1.82 -5.01 -1.37
C GLU A 62 2.89 -4.91 -0.29
N ALA A 63 3.80 -3.94 -0.41
CA ALA A 63 4.80 -3.67 0.62
C ALA A 63 4.19 -3.27 1.97
N TYR A 64 3.06 -2.53 1.97
CA TYR A 64 2.31 -2.22 3.19
C TYR A 64 1.73 -3.49 3.82
N MET A 65 1.10 -4.34 3.01
CA MET A 65 0.52 -5.61 3.49
C MET A 65 1.58 -6.60 4.00
N ASP A 66 2.78 -6.54 3.43
CA ASP A 66 3.94 -7.33 3.87
C ASP A 66 4.62 -6.72 5.12
N GLY A 67 4.11 -5.60 5.65
CA GLY A 67 4.64 -4.91 6.82
C GLY A 67 5.98 -4.22 6.59
N GLN A 68 6.36 -4.01 5.32
CA GLN A 68 7.64 -3.38 4.96
C GLN A 68 7.62 -1.87 5.13
N TRP A 69 6.44 -1.27 5.24
CA TRP A 69 6.26 0.13 5.65
C TRP A 69 4.89 0.32 6.29
N ASP A 70 4.76 1.36 7.11
CA ASP A 70 3.49 1.77 7.70
C ASP A 70 3.35 3.30 7.77
N SER A 71 2.15 3.74 8.12
CA SER A 71 1.81 5.12 8.43
C SER A 71 0.65 5.09 9.43
N GLU A 72 0.59 6.07 10.33
CA GLU A 72 -0.45 6.13 11.35
C GLU A 72 -1.81 6.49 10.75
N HIS A 73 -1.82 7.41 9.79
CA HIS A 73 -3.01 7.84 9.04
C HIS A 73 -2.85 7.54 7.55
N LEU A 74 -3.07 6.27 7.19
CA LEU A 74 -2.91 5.77 5.82
C LEU A 74 -3.84 6.46 4.80
N ASP A 75 -5.06 6.78 5.23
CA ASP A 75 -6.05 7.53 4.45
C ASP A 75 -5.56 8.95 4.12
N GLU A 76 -4.96 9.63 5.09
CA GLU A 76 -4.38 10.96 4.91
C GLU A 76 -3.12 10.92 4.02
N PHE A 77 -2.26 9.91 4.21
CA PHE A 77 -1.10 9.66 3.33
C PHE A 77 -1.55 9.58 1.86
N PHE A 78 -2.53 8.74 1.54
CA PHE A 78 -3.02 8.61 0.17
C PHE A 78 -3.75 9.86 -0.29
N HIS A 79 -4.51 10.54 0.57
CA HIS A 79 -5.15 11.80 0.20
C HIS A 79 -4.14 12.83 -0.29
N ARG A 80 -3.06 13.03 0.48
CA ARG A 80 -1.97 13.96 0.16
C ARG A 80 -1.21 13.54 -1.10
N LEU A 81 -0.83 12.27 -1.19
CA LEU A 81 -0.10 11.72 -2.35
C LEU A 81 -0.88 11.83 -3.66
N LEU A 82 -2.20 11.63 -3.62
CA LEU A 82 -3.03 11.73 -4.82
C LEU A 82 -3.29 13.18 -5.22
N LYS A 83 -3.40 14.08 -4.24
CA LYS A 83 -3.67 15.50 -4.49
C LYS A 83 -2.56 16.17 -5.29
N THR A 84 -1.30 15.73 -5.15
CA THR A 84 -0.18 16.27 -5.93
C THR A 84 -0.16 15.78 -7.37
N GLY A 85 -0.67 14.58 -7.64
CA GLY A 85 -0.81 14.05 -9.00
C GLY A 85 -2.06 14.58 -9.74
N MET A 86 -2.98 15.25 -9.05
CA MET A 86 -4.29 15.68 -9.57
C MET A 86 -4.25 16.95 -10.43
N THR A 87 -3.10 17.55 -10.67
CA THR A 87 -3.03 18.83 -11.39
C THR A 87 -3.36 18.73 -12.88
N ASP A 88 -3.33 17.54 -13.52
CA ASP A 88 -3.67 17.48 -14.97
C ASP A 88 -4.62 16.38 -15.48
N ASP A 89 -4.80 15.16 -14.93
CA ASP A 89 -5.70 14.19 -15.61
C ASP A 89 -6.11 12.92 -14.80
N VAL A 90 -6.76 13.06 -13.63
CA VAL A 90 -6.88 11.94 -12.67
C VAL A 90 -8.30 11.53 -12.27
N LYS A 91 -9.00 10.89 -13.20
CA LYS A 91 -10.07 9.91 -12.86
C LYS A 91 -9.59 8.45 -12.68
N PRO A 92 -8.42 7.97 -13.18
CA PRO A 92 -8.04 6.56 -13.03
C PRO A 92 -7.55 6.15 -11.63
N VAL A 93 -6.88 7.03 -10.89
CA VAL A 93 -6.10 6.59 -9.72
C VAL A 93 -6.97 6.20 -8.52
N ARG A 94 -8.12 6.85 -8.33
CA ARG A 94 -9.12 6.41 -7.33
C ARG A 94 -9.68 5.04 -7.68
N LEU A 95 -9.98 4.77 -8.95
CA LEU A 95 -10.43 3.45 -9.39
C LEU A 95 -9.35 2.39 -9.18
N VAL A 96 -8.09 2.72 -9.48
CA VAL A 96 -6.96 1.82 -9.22
C VAL A 96 -6.86 1.52 -7.73
N LEU A 97 -6.96 2.52 -6.84
CA LEU A 97 -6.97 2.30 -5.39
C LEU A 97 -8.14 1.44 -4.92
N TYR A 98 -9.36 1.67 -5.43
CA TYR A 98 -10.51 0.84 -5.10
C TYR A 98 -10.32 -0.60 -5.60
N ALA A 99 -9.85 -0.79 -6.83
CA ALA A 99 -9.55 -2.11 -7.38
C ALA A 99 -8.44 -2.82 -6.58
N LEU A 100 -7.44 -2.07 -6.13
CA LEU A 100 -6.39 -2.55 -5.24
C LEU A 100 -6.99 -2.99 -3.91
N MET A 101 -7.72 -2.12 -3.21
CA MET A 101 -8.39 -2.46 -1.94
C MET A 101 -9.32 -3.67 -2.09
N ALA A 102 -10.11 -3.75 -3.16
CA ALA A 102 -10.97 -4.89 -3.43
C ALA A 102 -10.17 -6.19 -3.68
N LYS A 103 -9.08 -6.12 -4.46
CA LYS A 103 -8.19 -7.26 -4.70
C LYS A 103 -7.44 -7.66 -3.42
N PHE A 104 -7.08 -6.70 -2.56
CA PHE A 104 -6.44 -6.95 -1.28
C PHE A 104 -7.41 -7.55 -0.27
N MET A 105 -8.64 -7.03 -0.16
CA MET A 105 -9.69 -7.63 0.66
C MET A 105 -10.04 -9.05 0.19
N ASN A 106 -10.13 -9.27 -1.12
CA ASN A 106 -10.34 -10.60 -1.70
C ASN A 106 -9.15 -11.54 -1.43
N ARG A 107 -7.90 -11.06 -1.60
CA ARG A 107 -6.70 -11.86 -1.28
C ARG A 107 -6.50 -12.07 0.22
N GLN A 108 -6.92 -11.16 1.09
CA GLN A 108 -6.94 -11.35 2.55
C GLN A 108 -8.00 -12.37 2.93
N ASN A 109 -9.17 -12.36 2.28
CA ASN A 109 -10.18 -13.40 2.42
C ASN A 109 -9.61 -14.77 2.01
N ILE A 110 -8.93 -14.86 0.86
CA ILE A 110 -8.27 -16.09 0.39
C ILE A 110 -7.10 -16.52 1.28
N LYS A 111 -6.28 -15.58 1.78
CA LYS A 111 -5.17 -15.88 2.71
C LYS A 111 -5.71 -16.35 4.08
N ARG A 112 -6.91 -15.89 4.51
CA ARG A 112 -7.63 -16.39 5.69
C ARG A 112 -8.48 -17.65 5.42
N SER A 113 -8.87 -17.92 4.17
CA SER A 113 -9.69 -19.09 3.80
C SER A 113 -8.86 -20.37 3.61
N LYS A 114 -7.84 -20.58 4.46
CA LYS A 114 -7.19 -21.90 4.60
C LYS A 114 -7.97 -22.87 5.50
N THR A 115 -9.27 -22.60 5.70
CA THR A 115 -10.18 -23.55 6.34
C THR A 115 -11.53 -23.48 5.63
N VAL A 116 -12.01 -24.64 5.23
CA VAL A 116 -13.31 -24.94 4.60
C VAL A 116 -13.37 -24.78 3.08
N GLY A 117 -13.03 -25.88 2.40
CA GLY A 117 -14.02 -26.71 1.71
C GLY A 117 -14.76 -26.09 0.52
N GLU A 118 -14.59 -26.73 -0.63
CA GLU A 118 -15.44 -26.64 -1.82
C GLU A 118 -16.90 -26.35 -1.47
N VAL A 119 -17.38 -25.14 -1.76
CA VAL A 119 -18.81 -24.90 -1.91
C VAL A 119 -19.04 -24.76 -3.41
N HIS A 120 -19.47 -25.87 -4.01
CA HIS A 120 -20.09 -25.84 -5.32
C HIS A 120 -21.30 -24.91 -5.22
N TYR A 121 -21.33 -23.87 -6.05
CA TYR A 121 -22.51 -23.03 -6.25
C TYR A 121 -23.57 -23.85 -6.99
N ASP A 122 -24.23 -24.76 -6.28
CA ASP A 122 -25.56 -25.19 -6.68
C ASP A 122 -26.51 -24.05 -6.32
N LEU A 123 -26.65 -23.12 -7.28
CA LEU A 123 -27.76 -22.18 -7.34
C LEU A 123 -29.04 -23.00 -7.54
N GLY A 124 -29.60 -23.48 -6.43
CA GLY A 124 -30.91 -24.10 -6.39
C GLY A 124 -31.97 -23.10 -6.84
N ASN A 125 -32.66 -23.43 -7.93
CA ASN A 125 -33.82 -22.75 -8.50
C ASN A 125 -35.05 -22.67 -7.58
N GLU A 126 -34.92 -22.88 -6.26
CA GLU A 126 -36.07 -22.84 -5.35
C GLU A 126 -36.53 -21.41 -5.00
N PHE A 127 -35.78 -20.37 -5.38
CA PHE A 127 -36.16 -18.98 -5.12
C PHE A 127 -37.25 -18.43 -6.07
N TYR A 128 -37.68 -19.19 -7.09
CA TYR A 128 -38.70 -18.76 -8.08
C TYR A 128 -40.07 -19.43 -7.94
N SER A 129 -40.34 -20.15 -6.84
CA SER A 129 -41.67 -20.70 -6.60
C SER A 129 -42.52 -19.76 -5.74
N THR A 130 -43.21 -18.84 -6.41
CA THR A 130 -44.43 -18.20 -5.91
C THR A 130 -45.41 -18.09 -7.07
#